data_AF-A0A8C8ZDR0-F1
#
_entry.id   AF-A0A8C8ZDR0-F1
#
_cell.length_a   1.000
_cell.length_b   1.000
_cell.length_c   1.000
_cell.angle_alpha   90.00
_cell.angle_beta   90.00
_cell.angle_gamma   90.00
#
_symmetry.space_group_name_H-M   'P 1'
#
loop_
_entity.id
_entity.type
_entity.pdbx_description
1 polymer ?
#
loop_
_entity_poly.entity_id
_entity_poly.type
_entity_poly.pdbx_seq_one_letter_code
_entity_poly.pdbx_strand_id
1 'polypeptide(L)'
;MGATRAAEPLRSVLWVKQQRCAVSLEPARALLRWWRSPGPGAGAPGADACSVPVAEIIAVEETDVHGKRRGSSRWQKMEKPFAFTVHCVKRARHHRWKWAQVTFCCPEEQLCHLWLQTLRAMLETLTSRPKHLLVFINPFGGKGKGKRIYEQKVAPLFTLASITTDVIGESFARCVCRAPCRWRNKSVKHIVK
;
A
#
# COMPACT_ATOMS: atom_id res chain seq x y z
N MET A 1 10.78 9.45 -34.77
CA MET A 1 10.81 10.25 -33.52
C MET A 1 9.38 10.46 -33.06
N GLY A 2 8.87 9.60 -32.19
CA GLY A 2 7.55 9.78 -31.58
C GLY A 2 7.73 10.31 -30.17
N ALA A 3 7.43 11.58 -29.95
CA ALA A 3 7.37 12.13 -28.60
C ALA A 3 6.27 11.36 -27.85
N THR A 4 6.66 10.54 -26.87
CA THR A 4 5.72 9.94 -25.93
C THR A 4 5.01 11.10 -25.24
N ARG A 5 3.74 11.37 -25.61
CA ARG A 5 2.90 12.31 -24.88
C ARG A 5 2.91 11.86 -23.42
N ALA A 6 3.56 12.64 -22.55
CA ALA A 6 3.53 12.38 -21.13
C ALA A 6 2.06 12.45 -20.70
N ALA A 7 1.54 11.34 -20.16
CA ALA A 7 0.16 11.31 -19.67
C ALA A 7 -0.02 12.43 -18.62
N GLU A 8 -1.05 13.25 -18.81
CA GLU A 8 -1.31 14.38 -17.93
C GLU A 8 -1.59 13.91 -16.50
N PRO A 9 -1.14 14.66 -15.48
CA PRO A 9 -1.38 14.29 -14.10
C PRO A 9 -2.87 14.46 -13.74
N LEU A 10 -3.46 13.43 -13.13
CA LEU A 10 -4.80 13.55 -12.55
C LEU A 10 -4.72 14.43 -11.29
N ARG A 11 -5.43 15.56 -11.30
CA ARG A 11 -5.40 16.54 -10.19
C ARG A 11 -6.81 16.92 -9.75
N SER A 12 -7.04 16.95 -8.44
CA SER A 12 -8.32 17.35 -7.85
C SER A 12 -8.13 17.91 -6.45
N VAL A 13 -9.12 18.66 -5.93
CA VAL A 13 -9.14 19.06 -4.52
C VAL A 13 -10.05 18.11 -3.76
N LEU A 14 -9.45 17.29 -2.90
CA LEU A 14 -10.15 16.27 -2.11
C LEU A 14 -10.04 16.61 -0.62
N TRP A 15 -10.90 16.01 0.19
CA TRP A 15 -10.79 16.12 1.64
C TRP A 15 -9.92 15.00 2.19
N VAL A 16 -8.90 15.35 2.98
CA VAL A 16 -8.09 14.39 3.72
C VAL A 16 -8.21 14.75 5.18
N LYS A 17 -8.86 13.85 5.95
CA LYS A 17 -9.33 14.20 7.29
C LYS A 17 -10.18 15.48 7.21
N GLN A 18 -9.95 16.46 8.08
CA GLN A 18 -10.74 17.70 8.15
C GLN A 18 -10.13 18.85 7.33
N GLN A 19 -9.32 18.53 6.32
CA GLN A 19 -8.58 19.53 5.55
C GLN A 19 -8.80 19.31 4.05
N ARG A 20 -8.98 20.42 3.31
CA ARG A 20 -8.96 20.39 1.85
C ARG A 20 -7.52 20.26 1.39
N CYS A 21 -7.27 19.28 0.55
CA CYS A 21 -5.96 19.01 -0.01
C CYS A 21 -6.03 19.01 -1.53
N ALA A 22 -5.07 19.67 -2.18
CA ALA A 22 -4.81 19.43 -3.58
C ALA A 22 -4.11 18.07 -3.69
N VAL A 23 -4.64 17.18 -4.51
CA VAL A 23 -4.15 15.82 -4.72
C VAL A 23 -3.76 15.70 -6.20
N SER A 24 -2.60 15.14 -6.46
CA SER A 24 -2.02 14.99 -7.80
C SER A 24 -1.44 13.59 -7.93
N LEU A 25 -1.86 12.86 -8.95
CA LEU A 25 -1.26 11.61 -9.39
C LEU A 25 -0.47 11.91 -10.65
N GLU A 26 0.83 11.67 -10.64
CA GLU A 26 1.75 11.98 -11.73
C GLU A 26 2.21 10.69 -12.39
N PRO A 27 1.60 10.26 -13.53
CA PRO A 27 1.94 8.99 -14.18
C PRO A 27 3.41 8.91 -14.58
N ALA A 28 3.96 9.99 -15.13
CA ALA A 28 5.36 10.07 -15.57
C ALA A 28 6.38 9.85 -14.43
N ARG A 29 6.00 10.16 -13.19
CA ARG A 29 6.85 9.95 -12.00
C ARG A 29 6.46 8.72 -11.19
N ALA A 30 5.36 8.05 -11.54
CA ALA A 30 4.73 7.04 -10.71
C ALA A 30 4.59 7.53 -9.24
N LEU A 31 4.03 8.73 -9.04
CA LEU A 31 3.99 9.39 -7.73
C LEU A 31 2.58 9.92 -7.41
N LEU A 32 2.08 9.56 -6.23
CA LEU A 32 0.89 10.17 -5.62
C LEU A 32 1.33 11.25 -4.63
N ARG A 33 0.82 12.48 -4.76
CA ARG A 33 1.16 13.60 -3.88
C ARG A 33 -0.08 14.38 -3.44
N TRP A 34 -0.06 14.88 -2.21
CA TRP A 34 -1.11 15.76 -1.69
C TRP A 34 -0.58 16.80 -0.69
N TRP A 35 -1.17 17.98 -0.65
CA TRP A 35 -0.81 19.10 0.24
C TRP A 35 -2.02 19.96 0.57
N ARG A 36 -1.94 20.80 1.61
CA ARG A 36 -3.05 21.68 2.02
C ARG A 36 -3.44 22.64 0.89
N SER A 37 -4.75 22.86 0.72
CA SER A 37 -5.33 23.83 -0.22
C SER A 37 -6.23 24.83 0.51
N PRO A 38 -6.05 26.16 0.32
CA PRO A 38 -5.03 26.82 -0.51
C PRO A 38 -3.63 26.66 0.09
N GLY A 39 -2.63 26.45 -0.77
CA GLY A 39 -1.23 26.32 -0.35
C GLY A 39 -0.62 27.66 0.06
N PRO A 40 0.59 27.68 0.64
CA PRO A 40 1.29 28.92 1.02
C PRO A 40 1.70 29.81 -0.18
N GLY A 41 1.38 29.43 -1.42
CA GLY A 41 1.59 30.20 -2.64
C GLY A 41 0.80 29.63 -3.83
N ALA A 42 0.87 30.30 -4.99
CA ALA A 42 0.12 29.98 -6.22
C ALA A 42 0.32 28.52 -6.68
N GLY A 43 -0.56 27.62 -6.27
CA GLY A 43 -0.70 26.26 -6.82
C GLY A 43 0.48 25.30 -6.64
N ALA A 44 1.54 25.70 -5.92
CA ALA A 44 2.75 24.90 -5.74
C ALA A 44 2.67 24.06 -4.44
N PRO A 45 3.25 22.84 -4.46
CA PRO A 45 3.42 22.04 -3.25
C PRO A 45 4.30 22.79 -2.23
N GLY A 46 3.76 23.05 -1.04
CA GLY A 46 4.56 23.54 0.08
C GLY A 46 5.50 22.47 0.64
N ALA A 47 6.36 22.85 1.59
CA ALA A 47 7.23 21.92 2.33
C ALA A 47 6.45 20.84 3.11
N ASP A 48 5.14 21.04 3.31
CA ASP A 48 4.21 20.13 3.98
C ASP A 48 3.58 19.08 3.04
N ALA A 49 3.97 19.06 1.76
CA ALA A 49 3.44 18.10 0.80
C ALA A 49 3.80 16.65 1.18
N CYS A 50 2.78 15.83 1.34
CA CYS A 50 2.93 14.39 1.51
C CYS A 50 3.01 13.72 0.13
N SER A 51 3.92 12.78 -0.02
CA SER A 51 4.05 11.98 -1.26
C SER A 51 4.25 10.51 -0.96
N VAL A 52 3.80 9.66 -1.87
CA VAL A 52 3.93 8.20 -1.84
C VAL A 52 4.22 7.73 -3.27
N PRO A 53 5.38 7.09 -3.53
CA PRO A 53 5.61 6.41 -4.79
C PRO A 53 4.54 5.34 -5.03
N VAL A 54 4.08 5.18 -6.26
CA VAL A 54 3.03 4.19 -6.59
C VAL A 54 3.52 2.77 -6.29
N ALA A 55 4.82 2.50 -6.42
CA ALA A 55 5.44 1.24 -6.01
C ALA A 55 5.38 0.96 -4.49
N GLU A 56 5.12 1.96 -3.65
CA GLU A 56 4.94 1.82 -2.19
C GLU A 56 3.47 1.71 -1.78
N ILE A 57 2.53 1.81 -2.75
CA ILE A 57 1.11 1.58 -2.51
C ILE A 57 0.87 0.06 -2.51
N ILE A 58 0.30 -0.42 -1.41
CA ILE A 58 -0.11 -1.81 -1.23
C ILE A 58 -1.43 -2.05 -1.95
N ALA A 59 -2.43 -1.21 -1.72
CA ALA A 59 -3.78 -1.39 -2.26
C ALA A 59 -4.55 -0.07 -2.25
N VAL A 60 -5.60 -0.01 -3.07
CA VAL A 60 -6.58 1.08 -3.05
C VAL A 60 -7.98 0.48 -2.96
N GLU A 61 -8.67 0.82 -1.87
CA GLU A 61 -9.99 0.32 -1.53
C GLU A 61 -11.00 1.44 -1.60
N GLU A 62 -12.18 1.13 -2.10
CA GLU A 62 -13.34 2.00 -1.91
C GLU A 62 -13.79 1.88 -0.45
N THR A 63 -14.08 3.00 0.18
CA THR A 63 -14.52 3.02 1.58
C THR A 63 -16.04 2.90 1.61
N ASP A 64 -16.53 1.66 1.59
CA ASP A 64 -17.95 1.39 1.77
C ASP A 64 -18.41 1.78 3.18
N VAL A 65 -19.36 2.70 3.25
CA VAL A 65 -20.00 3.14 4.51
C VAL A 65 -20.83 2.01 5.17
N HIS A 66 -20.90 0.82 4.56
CA HIS A 66 -21.79 -0.27 4.99
C HIS A 66 -21.16 -1.31 5.95
N GLY A 67 -19.89 -1.19 6.35
CA GLY A 67 -19.24 -2.25 7.15
C GLY A 67 -18.27 -1.75 8.22
N LYS A 68 -18.72 -1.75 9.48
CA LYS A 68 -17.92 -1.63 10.72
C LYS A 68 -17.31 -0.26 11.03
N ARG A 69 -18.19 0.60 11.55
CA ARG A 69 -17.89 1.78 12.37
C ARG A 69 -17.10 1.38 13.64
N ARG A 70 -15.76 1.43 13.59
CA ARG A 70 -14.90 1.49 14.79
C ARG A 70 -14.30 2.89 14.92
N GLY A 71 -14.99 3.74 15.68
CA GLY A 71 -14.42 4.90 16.36
C GLY A 71 -13.93 6.09 15.52
N SER A 72 -14.85 6.93 15.03
CA SER A 72 -14.64 8.39 14.98
C SER A 72 -15.96 9.10 14.73
N SER A 73 -16.62 9.48 15.82
CA SER A 73 -17.86 10.26 15.84
C SER A 73 -17.59 11.73 15.50
N ARG A 74 -17.38 12.07 14.21
CA ARG A 74 -17.47 13.47 13.74
C ARG A 74 -17.69 13.71 12.24
N TRP A 75 -18.01 12.68 11.45
CA TRP A 75 -18.25 12.79 10.00
C TRP A 75 -19.71 13.05 9.60
N GLN A 76 -20.57 13.42 10.55
CA GLN A 76 -22.03 13.38 10.41
C GLN A 76 -22.66 14.48 9.53
N LYS A 77 -21.89 15.23 8.71
CA LYS A 77 -22.43 16.30 7.86
C LYS A 77 -22.14 16.16 6.37
N MET A 78 -21.69 14.99 5.91
CA MET A 78 -21.71 14.62 4.49
C MET A 78 -22.75 13.51 4.33
N GLU A 79 -23.79 13.78 3.56
CA GLU A 79 -24.96 12.90 3.42
C GLU A 79 -24.62 11.57 2.71
N LYS A 80 -23.50 11.52 1.98
CA LYS A 80 -22.74 10.31 1.59
C LYS A 80 -21.33 10.72 1.16
N PRO A 81 -20.28 10.58 1.99
CA PRO A 81 -18.93 10.86 1.53
C PRO A 81 -18.45 9.70 0.65
N PHE A 82 -18.38 9.92 -0.66
CA PHE A 82 -17.65 9.02 -1.56
C PHE A 82 -16.18 9.07 -1.17
N ALA A 83 -15.60 7.95 -0.75
CA ALA A 83 -14.25 7.95 -0.25
C ALA A 83 -13.48 6.71 -0.69
N PHE A 84 -12.18 6.88 -0.87
CA PHE A 84 -11.26 5.79 -1.14
C PHE A 84 -10.08 5.87 -0.19
N THR A 85 -9.54 4.71 0.16
CA THR A 85 -8.40 4.57 1.07
C THR A 85 -7.21 3.98 0.33
N VAL A 86 -6.09 4.67 0.39
CA VAL A 86 -4.80 4.21 -0.15
C VAL A 86 -4.00 3.61 1.00
N HIS A 87 -3.78 2.30 0.96
CA HIS A 87 -2.88 1.59 1.85
C HIS A 87 -1.47 1.65 1.27
N CYS A 88 -0.51 2.15 2.04
CA CYS A 88 0.87 2.28 1.61
C CYS A 88 1.84 1.86 2.70
N VAL A 89 3.08 1.56 2.31
CA VAL A 89 4.20 1.44 3.23
C VAL A 89 5.00 2.71 3.23
N LYS A 90 5.38 3.19 4.42
CA LYS A 90 6.30 4.31 4.59
C LYS A 90 7.61 3.81 5.13
N ARG A 91 8.71 4.25 4.52
CA ARG A 91 10.06 4.06 5.06
C ARG A 91 10.19 4.84 6.36
N ALA A 92 10.51 4.14 7.43
CA ALA A 92 10.85 4.71 8.72
C ALA A 92 12.36 4.60 8.98
N ARG A 93 12.83 5.25 10.05
CA ARG A 93 14.22 5.16 10.50
C ARG A 93 14.62 3.70 10.77
N HIS A 94 15.92 3.42 10.69
CA HIS A 94 16.52 2.10 10.95
C HIS A 94 16.02 0.96 10.02
N HIS A 95 15.80 1.26 8.73
CA HIS A 95 15.38 0.26 7.73
C HIS A 95 14.06 -0.45 8.05
N ARG A 96 13.16 0.24 8.78
CA ARG A 96 11.84 -0.29 9.13
C ARG A 96 10.80 0.23 8.17
N TRP A 97 9.88 -0.64 7.78
CA TRP A 97 8.69 -0.25 7.05
C TRP A 97 7.52 -0.11 8.03
N LYS A 98 6.72 0.93 7.85
CA LYS A 98 5.48 1.14 8.60
C LYS A 98 4.31 1.14 7.63
N TRP A 99 3.30 0.35 7.93
CA TRP A 99 2.03 0.45 7.24
C TRP A 99 1.37 1.79 7.58
N ALA A 100 0.84 2.44 6.56
CA ALA A 100 0.09 3.68 6.64
C ALA A 100 -1.13 3.61 5.73
N GLN A 101 -2.13 4.42 6.05
CA GLN A 101 -3.34 4.57 5.25
C GLN A 101 -3.68 6.05 5.14
N VAL A 102 -4.20 6.46 3.99
CA VAL A 102 -4.75 7.80 3.77
C VAL A 102 -6.09 7.66 3.06
N THR A 103 -7.11 8.28 3.64
CA THR A 103 -8.46 8.29 3.09
C THR A 103 -8.73 9.65 2.46
N PHE A 104 -9.16 9.62 1.20
CA PHE A 104 -9.55 10.79 0.44
C PHE A 104 -11.07 10.77 0.27
N CYS A 105 -11.74 11.83 0.70
CA CYS A 105 -13.17 12.01 0.47
C CYS A 105 -13.39 12.95 -0.70
N CYS A 106 -14.25 12.53 -1.61
CA CYS A 106 -14.63 13.23 -2.82
C CYS A 106 -16.00 13.89 -2.64
N PRO A 107 -16.23 15.04 -3.29
CA PRO A 107 -17.57 15.64 -3.35
C PRO A 107 -18.52 14.84 -4.26
N GLU A 108 -17.99 14.14 -5.26
CA GLU A 108 -18.74 13.44 -6.31
C GLU A 108 -18.30 11.99 -6.43
N GLU A 109 -19.25 11.10 -6.75
CA GLU A 109 -19.02 9.66 -6.93
C GLU A 109 -18.10 9.38 -8.11
N GLN A 110 -18.38 10.03 -9.24
CA GLN A 110 -17.64 9.87 -10.48
C GLN A 110 -16.17 10.22 -10.28
N LEU A 111 -15.90 11.26 -9.48
CA LEU A 111 -14.53 11.65 -9.14
C LEU A 111 -13.85 10.57 -8.28
N CYS A 112 -14.54 10.01 -7.29
CA CYS A 112 -14.02 8.91 -6.47
C CYS A 112 -13.67 7.69 -7.34
N HIS A 113 -14.59 7.28 -8.22
CA HIS A 113 -14.38 6.17 -9.15
C HIS A 113 -13.23 6.43 -10.12
N LEU A 114 -13.11 7.65 -10.66
CA LEU A 114 -11.99 8.03 -11.53
C LEU A 114 -10.64 7.85 -10.80
N TRP A 115 -10.53 8.32 -9.56
CA TRP A 115 -9.33 8.15 -8.75
C TRP A 115 -9.02 6.69 -8.45
N LEU A 116 -10.03 5.90 -8.05
CA LEU A 116 -9.92 4.47 -7.79
C LEU A 116 -9.41 3.71 -9.02
N GLN A 117 -10.07 3.90 -10.17
CA GLN A 117 -9.72 3.23 -11.42
C GLN A 117 -8.31 3.62 -11.88
N THR A 118 -7.98 4.91 -11.85
CA THR A 118 -6.66 5.39 -12.29
C THR A 118 -5.54 4.83 -11.41
N LEU A 119 -5.72 4.84 -10.08
CA LEU A 119 -4.72 4.27 -9.17
C LEU A 119 -4.58 2.75 -9.35
N ARG A 120 -5.68 2.02 -9.49
CA ARG A 120 -5.65 0.57 -9.73
C ARG A 120 -4.95 0.23 -11.03
N ALA A 121 -5.27 0.93 -12.13
CA ALA A 121 -4.59 0.77 -13.40
C ALA A 121 -3.09 1.02 -13.28
N MET A 122 -2.68 2.07 -12.56
CA MET A 122 -1.26 2.31 -12.30
C MET A 122 -0.59 1.17 -11.52
N LEU A 123 -1.25 0.60 -10.51
CA LEU A 123 -0.71 -0.55 -9.77
C LEU A 123 -0.57 -1.80 -10.63
N GLU A 124 -1.47 -2.02 -11.58
CA GLU A 124 -1.42 -3.14 -12.51
C GLU A 124 -0.29 -3.01 -13.54
N THR A 125 0.06 -1.77 -13.93
CA THR A 125 1.19 -1.50 -14.85
C THR A 125 2.57 -1.68 -14.20
N LEU A 126 2.65 -1.81 -12.87
CA LEU A 126 3.92 -2.02 -12.18
C LEU A 126 4.46 -3.43 -12.42
N THR A 127 5.49 -3.53 -13.27
CA THR A 127 6.20 -4.79 -13.54
C THR A 127 6.94 -5.34 -12.32
N SER A 128 7.31 -4.48 -11.37
CA SER A 128 8.02 -4.87 -10.15
C SER A 128 7.13 -5.46 -9.05
N ARG A 129 5.80 -5.51 -9.26
CA ARG A 129 4.85 -5.96 -8.24
C ARG A 129 4.61 -7.46 -8.38
N PRO A 130 5.10 -8.30 -7.43
CA PRO A 130 4.93 -9.74 -7.53
C PRO A 130 3.46 -10.13 -7.40
N LYS A 131 2.97 -11.03 -8.27
CA LYS A 131 1.60 -11.55 -8.22
C LYS A 131 1.50 -12.87 -7.44
N HIS A 132 2.58 -13.64 -7.46
CA HIS A 132 2.69 -14.94 -6.80
C HIS A 132 4.00 -15.02 -6.03
N LEU A 133 3.95 -15.45 -4.76
CA LEU A 133 5.13 -15.63 -3.93
C LEU A 133 5.13 -17.01 -3.27
N LEU A 134 6.26 -17.70 -3.36
CA LEU A 134 6.52 -18.91 -2.57
C LEU A 134 7.11 -18.51 -1.21
N VAL A 135 6.42 -18.85 -0.12
CA VAL A 135 6.85 -18.50 1.23
C VAL A 135 7.34 -19.73 1.98
N PHE A 136 8.62 -19.71 2.33
CA PHE A 136 9.23 -20.72 3.20
C PHE A 136 9.20 -20.27 4.65
N ILE A 137 8.56 -21.06 5.51
CA ILE A 137 8.55 -20.85 6.95
C ILE A 137 9.38 -21.95 7.59
N ASN A 138 10.52 -21.59 8.18
CA ASN A 138 11.31 -22.55 8.95
C ASN A 138 10.68 -22.73 10.35
N PRO A 139 10.11 -23.91 10.68
CA PRO A 139 9.46 -24.13 11.97
C PRO A 139 10.45 -24.17 13.14
N PHE A 140 11.72 -24.50 12.90
CA PHE A 140 12.76 -24.66 13.93
C PHE A 140 13.69 -23.44 14.08
N GLY A 141 13.41 -22.37 13.33
CA GLY A 141 14.24 -21.16 13.36
C GLY A 141 14.03 -20.30 14.62
N GLY A 142 15.11 -19.96 15.32
CA GLY A 142 15.11 -18.97 16.40
C GLY A 142 14.07 -19.26 17.49
N LYS A 143 13.14 -18.31 17.72
CA LYS A 143 12.09 -18.42 18.76
C LYS A 143 10.86 -19.25 18.33
N GLY A 144 10.85 -19.89 17.16
CA GLY A 144 9.72 -20.73 16.70
C GLY A 144 8.42 -19.98 16.37
N LYS A 145 8.44 -18.63 16.31
CA LYS A 145 7.24 -17.80 16.09
C LYS A 145 6.96 -17.50 14.60
N GLY A 146 7.74 -18.07 13.68
CA GLY A 146 7.70 -17.73 12.25
C GLY A 146 6.30 -17.91 11.64
N LYS A 147 5.68 -19.08 11.84
CA LYS A 147 4.33 -19.40 11.36
C LYS A 147 3.28 -18.39 11.84
N ARG A 148 3.22 -18.18 13.16
CA ARG A 148 2.30 -17.21 13.77
C ARG A 148 2.51 -15.78 13.27
N ILE A 149 3.76 -15.34 13.12
CA ILE A 149 4.06 -13.99 12.60
C ILE A 149 3.59 -13.86 11.15
N TYR A 150 3.83 -14.88 10.33
CA TYR A 150 3.38 -14.91 8.95
C TYR A 150 1.87 -14.78 8.88
N GLU A 151 1.13 -15.67 9.54
CA GLU A 151 -0.33 -15.71 9.54
C GLU A 151 -0.95 -14.40 10.06
N GLN A 152 -0.40 -13.82 11.14
CA GLN A 152 -0.99 -12.65 11.79
C GLN A 152 -0.61 -11.31 11.15
N LYS A 153 0.52 -11.23 10.45
CA LYS A 153 1.06 -9.94 9.98
C LYS A 153 1.39 -9.90 8.50
N VAL A 154 1.91 -10.98 7.94
CA VAL A 154 2.43 -10.98 6.56
C VAL A 154 1.34 -11.41 5.57
N ALA A 155 0.65 -12.53 5.85
CA ALA A 155 -0.42 -13.03 5.00
C ALA A 155 -1.52 -11.98 4.75
N PRO A 156 -2.01 -11.23 5.76
CA PRO A 156 -3.00 -10.18 5.52
C PRO A 156 -2.52 -9.07 4.59
N LEU A 157 -1.22 -8.74 4.61
CA LEU A 157 -0.64 -7.73 3.72
C LEU A 157 -0.54 -8.25 2.28
N PHE A 158 -0.20 -9.52 2.10
CA PHE A 158 -0.19 -10.14 0.76
C PHE A 158 -1.58 -10.25 0.18
N THR A 159 -2.57 -10.66 0.98
CA THR A 159 -3.97 -10.66 0.56
C THR A 159 -4.45 -9.25 0.19
N LEU A 160 -4.15 -8.25 1.01
CA LEU A 160 -4.47 -6.84 0.71
C LEU A 160 -3.82 -6.39 -0.60
N ALA A 161 -2.57 -6.80 -0.84
CA ALA A 161 -1.86 -6.53 -2.08
C ALA A 161 -2.33 -7.38 -3.29
N SER A 162 -3.33 -8.25 -3.13
CA SER A 162 -3.75 -9.20 -4.16
C SER A 162 -2.60 -10.10 -4.65
N ILE A 163 -1.73 -10.51 -3.73
CA ILE A 163 -0.61 -11.43 -3.96
C ILE A 163 -1.04 -12.81 -3.48
N THR A 164 -1.02 -13.79 -4.39
CA THR A 164 -1.24 -15.19 -4.04
C THR A 164 0.04 -15.76 -3.44
N THR A 165 -0.09 -16.53 -2.35
CA THR A 165 1.07 -17.15 -1.71
C THR A 165 0.88 -18.64 -1.48
N ASP A 166 1.90 -19.40 -1.85
CA ASP A 166 2.02 -20.80 -1.50
C ASP A 166 2.96 -20.93 -0.30
N VAL A 167 2.48 -21.50 0.80
CA VAL A 167 3.25 -21.61 2.04
C VAL A 167 3.75 -23.03 2.21
N ILE A 168 5.07 -23.20 2.24
CA ILE A 168 5.71 -24.48 2.53
C ILE A 168 6.24 -24.44 3.97
N GLY A 169 5.56 -25.15 4.88
CA GLY A 169 5.87 -25.15 6.32
C GLY A 169 6.34 -26.49 6.90
N GLU A 170 5.84 -27.63 6.41
CA GLU A 170 5.93 -28.89 7.16
C GLU A 170 6.60 -30.05 6.39
N SER A 171 6.52 -30.08 5.06
CA SER A 171 6.98 -31.22 4.25
C SER A 171 8.48 -31.24 3.92
N PHE A 172 9.18 -30.10 3.93
CA PHE A 172 10.64 -30.06 3.67
C PHE A 172 11.50 -30.40 4.90
N ALA A 173 10.95 -30.41 6.11
CA ALA A 173 11.66 -30.82 7.32
C ALA A 173 12.06 -32.31 7.29
N ARG A 174 11.36 -33.16 6.52
CA ARG A 174 11.73 -34.58 6.36
C ARG A 174 12.85 -34.83 5.35
N CYS A 175 12.98 -34.01 4.30
CA CYS A 175 13.99 -34.26 3.26
C CYS A 175 15.36 -33.62 3.56
N VAL A 176 15.42 -32.47 4.26
CA VAL A 176 16.70 -31.75 4.46
C VAL A 176 17.47 -32.22 5.70
N CYS A 177 16.82 -32.89 6.65
CA CYS A 177 17.45 -33.34 7.91
C CYS A 177 18.18 -34.69 7.82
N ARG A 178 18.28 -35.34 6.65
CA ARG A 178 19.11 -36.54 6.46
C ARG A 178 20.58 -36.24 6.11
N ALA A 179 20.95 -34.97 5.93
CA ALA A 179 22.34 -34.54 5.82
C ALA A 179 22.70 -33.62 7.01
N PRO A 180 23.95 -33.60 7.49
CA PRO A 180 24.39 -32.73 8.59
C PRO A 180 24.44 -31.27 8.12
N CYS A 181 23.27 -30.66 7.94
CA CYS A 181 23.12 -29.35 7.34
C CYS A 181 23.13 -28.24 8.40
N ARG A 182 24.30 -27.62 8.46
CA ARG A 182 24.78 -26.35 9.00
C ARG A 182 23.81 -25.13 8.91
N TRP A 183 22.58 -25.22 9.45
CA TRP A 183 21.65 -24.09 9.63
C TRP A 183 21.61 -23.55 11.07
N ARG A 184 22.71 -23.64 11.81
CA ARG A 184 22.90 -22.81 13.02
C ARG A 184 23.34 -21.42 12.57
N ASN A 185 22.61 -20.38 12.99
CA ASN A 185 22.99 -18.97 12.86
C ASN A 185 22.88 -18.29 11.48
N LYS A 186 21.70 -18.30 10.85
CA LYS A 186 21.32 -17.16 9.98
C LYS A 186 19.94 -16.62 10.35
N SER A 187 19.96 -15.52 11.11
CA SER A 187 18.82 -14.64 11.30
C SER A 187 18.24 -14.22 9.95
N VAL A 188 16.91 -14.22 9.88
CA VAL A 188 16.08 -13.82 8.74
C VAL A 188 16.66 -12.61 8.01
N LYS A 189 17.32 -12.87 6.89
CA LYS A 189 17.62 -11.91 5.83
C LYS A 189 17.40 -12.67 4.53
N HIS A 190 16.27 -12.40 3.89
CA HIS A 190 15.97 -12.51 2.46
C HIS A 190 14.48 -12.82 2.28
N ILE A 191 13.69 -11.76 2.12
CA ILE A 191 12.58 -11.79 1.15
C ILE A 191 13.29 -11.59 -0.19
N VAL A 192 13.37 -12.64 -0.98
CA VAL A 192 14.11 -12.66 -2.26
C VAL A 192 13.38 -11.78 -3.27
N LYS A 193 14.19 -11.04 -4.03
CA LYS A 193 13.82 -10.16 -5.16
C LYS A 193 13.13 -10.93 -6.28
#